data_AF-A0A354B8F0-F1
#
_entry.id   AF-A0A354B8F0-F1
#
_cell.length_a   1.000
_cell.length_b   1.000
_cell.length_c   1.000
_cell.angle_alpha   90.00
_cell.angle_beta   90.00
_cell.angle_gamma   90.00
#
_symmetry.space_group_name_H-M   'P 1'
#
loop_
_entity.id
_entity.type
_entity.pdbx_description
1 polymer ?
#
loop_
_entity_poly.entity_id
_entity_poly.type
_entity_poly.pdbx_seq_one_letter_code
_entity_poly.pdbx_strand_id
1 'polypeptide(L)' 'LRSILEETLLETMYDIPGRDDVAKVVVTRECVVDDDVAPEVVTLGADRRAS' A
#
# COMPACT_ATOMS: atom_id res chain seq x y z
N LEU A 1 -14.77 -10.31 -5.09
CA LEU A 1 -13.57 -9.48 -5.36
C LEU A 1 -13.49 -8.26 -4.45
N ARG A 2 -14.57 -7.46 -4.29
CA ARG A 2 -14.58 -6.32 -3.35
C ARG A 2 -14.08 -6.68 -1.94
N SER A 3 -14.57 -7.78 -1.37
CA SER A 3 -14.18 -8.23 -0.02
C SER A 3 -12.66 -8.41 0.17
N ILE A 4 -11.97 -8.97 -0.83
CA ILE A 4 -10.53 -9.24 -0.75
C ILE A 4 -9.76 -7.93 -0.75
N LEU A 5 -10.10 -7.01 -1.66
CA LEU A 5 -9.43 -5.71 -1.71
C LEU A 5 -9.74 -4.83 -0.49
N GLU A 6 -10.94 -4.96 0.08
CA GLU A 6 -11.35 -4.20 1.27
C GLU A 6 -10.59 -4.66 2.52
N GLU A 7 -10.33 -5.96 2.65
CA GLU A 7 -9.48 -6.55 3.69
C GLU A 7 -8.00 -6.17 3.50
N THR A 8 -7.42 -6.45 2.33
CA THR A 8 -6.00 -6.16 2.03
C THR A 8 -5.64 -4.68 2.15
N LEU A 9 -6.56 -3.76 1.84
CA LEU A 9 -6.29 -2.32 1.82
C LEU A 9 -6.78 -1.57 3.06
N LEU A 10 -7.40 -2.26 4.03
CA LEU A 10 -8.06 -1.62 5.16
C LEU A 10 -7.13 -0.65 5.90
N GLU A 11 -5.95 -1.12 6.30
CA GLU A 11 -4.95 -0.33 7.02
C GLU A 11 -4.42 0.83 6.17
N THR A 12 -4.12 0.54 4.90
CA THR A 12 -3.61 1.54 3.95
C THR A 12 -4.60 2.71 3.76
N MET A 13 -5.91 2.42 3.76
CA MET A 13 -6.95 3.44 3.67
C MET A 13 -7.06 4.31 4.93
N TYR A 14 -6.57 3.86 6.09
CA TYR A 14 -6.46 4.69 7.30
C TYR A 14 -5.19 5.54 7.33
N ASP A 15 -4.08 5.01 6.81
CA ASP A 15 -2.75 5.66 6.93
C ASP A 15 -2.46 6.71 5.86
N ILE A 16 -3.03 6.55 4.66
CA ILE A 16 -2.76 7.44 3.52
C ILE A 16 -3.54 8.77 3.54
N PRO A 17 -4.81 8.84 3.99
CA PRO A 17 -5.57 10.09 3.93
C PRO A 17 -4.84 11.26 4.59
N GLY A 18 -4.69 12.36 3.85
CA GLY A 18 -3.99 13.57 4.31
C GLY A 18 -2.48 13.56 4.11
N ARG A 19 -1.90 12.50 3.55
CA ARG A 19 -0.49 12.49 3.12
C ARG A 19 -0.35 12.99 1.68
N ASP A 20 0.46 14.03 1.50
CA ASP A 20 0.81 14.58 0.18
C ASP A 20 2.10 13.96 -0.41
N ASP A 21 2.79 13.10 0.35
CA ASP A 21 4.11 12.56 -0.01
C ASP A 21 4.07 11.13 -0.60
N VAL A 22 2.89 10.53 -0.73
CA VAL A 22 2.70 9.18 -1.26
C VAL A 22 2.78 9.20 -2.79
N ALA A 23 3.67 8.41 -3.37
CA ALA A 23 3.86 8.28 -4.81
C ALA A 23 3.08 7.08 -5.38
N LYS A 24 3.15 5.93 -4.70
CA LYS A 24 2.55 4.67 -5.15
C LYS A 24 2.29 3.73 -3.98
N VAL A 25 1.24 2.93 -4.08
CA VAL A 25 1.01 1.74 -3.24
C VAL A 25 1.21 0.50 -4.09
N VAL A 26 2.04 -0.44 -3.63
CA VAL A 26 2.33 -1.69 -4.33
C VAL A 26 1.68 -2.84 -3.57
N VAL A 27 0.77 -3.55 -4.25
CA VAL A 27 0.10 -4.74 -3.72
C VAL A 27 0.72 -5.96 -4.38
N THR A 28 1.30 -6.87 -3.60
CA THR A 28 1.85 -8.13 -4.10
C THR A 28 0.87 -9.28 -3.89
N ARG A 29 1.24 -10.47 -4.37
CA ARG A 29 0.45 -11.69 -4.10
C ARG A 29 0.42 -12.01 -2.61
N GLU A 30 1.56 -11.84 -1.92
CA GLU A 30 1.66 -12.09 -0.47
C GLU A 30 0.62 -11.27 0.30
N CYS A 31 0.46 -9.98 -0.02
CA CYS A 31 -0.55 -9.11 0.62
C CYS A 31 -2.00 -9.62 0.51
N VAL A 32 -2.28 -10.53 -0.42
CA VAL A 32 -3.62 -11.05 -0.69
C VAL A 32 -3.81 -12.45 -0.10
N VAL A 33 -2.72 -13.19 0.15
CA VAL A 33 -2.78 -14.58 0.64
C VAL A 33 -2.33 -14.73 2.09
N ASP A 34 -1.68 -13.70 2.64
CA ASP A 34 -1.13 -13.66 3.98
C ASP A 34 -1.58 -12.35 4.66
N ASP A 35 -2.33 -12.50 5.75
CA ASP A 35 -2.94 -11.39 6.49
C ASP A 35 -1.89 -10.53 7.24
N ASP A 36 -0.68 -11.05 7.43
CA ASP A 36 0.40 -10.34 8.13
C ASP A 36 1.29 -9.50 7.18
N VAL A 37 0.97 -9.47 5.88
CA VAL A 37 1.77 -8.76 4.86
C VAL A 37 1.03 -7.52 4.33
N ALA A 38 1.35 -6.35 4.89
CA ALA A 38 0.78 -5.09 4.44
C ALA A 38 1.33 -4.63 3.06
N PRO A 39 0.54 -3.87 2.27
CA PRO A 39 1.01 -3.24 1.03
C PRO A 39 2.17 -2.27 1.26
N GLU A 40 3.09 -2.19 0.29
CA GLU A 40 4.22 -1.25 0.36
C GLU A 40 3.78 0.16 -0.09
N VAL A 41 4.08 1.17 0.74
CA VAL A 41 3.84 2.59 0.41
C VAL A 41 5.15 3.26 0.00
N VAL A 42 5.27 3.58 -1.29
CA VAL A 42 6.41 4.31 -1.85
C VAL A 42 6.16 5.80 -1.73
N THR A 43 7.12 6.54 -1.15
CA THR A 43 7.06 8.01 -1.03
C THR A 43 7.86 8.70 -2.13
N LEU A 44 7.51 9.96 -2.42
CA LEU A 44 8.17 10.78 -3.44
C LEU A 44 9.70 10.89 -3.25
N GLY A 45 10.18 10.80 -2.01
CA GLY A 45 11.61 10.83 -1.68
C GLY A 45 12.34 9.49 -1.87
N ALA A 46 11.61 8.37 -1.75
CA ALA A 46 12.14 7.03 -1.99
C ALA A 46 12.21 6.72 -3.49
N ASP A 47 11.20 7.14 -4.26
CA ASP A 47 11.09 6.92 -5.70
C ASP A 47 12.28 7.51 -6.49
N ARG A 48 12.74 8.71 -6.09
CA ARG A 48 13.89 9.39 -6.72
C ARG A 48 15.24 8.71 -6.50
N ARG A 49 15.39 7.83 -5.51
CA ARG A 49 16.66 7.11 -5.24
C ARG A 49 16.77 5.81 -6.04
N ALA A 50 15.66 5.34 -6.60
CA ALA A 50 15.59 4.11 -7.38
C ALA A 50 15.72 4.33 -8.90
N SER A 51 15.82 5.61 -9.34
CA SER A 51 15.96 6.02 -10.76
C SER A 51 17.37 6.51 -11.08
#